data_AF-A0A958SZF7-F1
#
_entry.id   AF-A0A958SZF7-F1
#
_cell.length_a   1.000
_cell.length_b   1.000
_cell.length_c   1.000
_cell.angle_alpha   90.00
_cell.angle_beta   90.00
_cell.angle_gamma   90.00
#
_symmetry.space_group_name_H-M   'P 1'
#
loop_
_entity.id
_entity.type
_entity.pdbx_description
1 polymer ?
#
loop_
_entity_poly.entity_id
_entity_poly.type
_entity_poly.pdbx_seq_one_letter_code
_entity_poly.pdbx_strand_id
1 'polypeptide(L)'
;KQDFEDLGRTYFPNTNLMDLDECSKLMLIKEIEMDFEQAYNGILQLPMDARFGVFVAYRYYKQLLKKIANTPAIEIKNKRIRVNNYKKMELLTRSFVKYQLNLL
;
A
#
# COMPACT_ATOMS: atom_id res chain seq x y z
N LYS A 1 17.18 -1.11 -2.71
CA LYS A 1 18.45 -0.38 -2.50
C LYS A 1 18.50 0.40 -1.18
N GLN A 2 17.84 1.56 -1.02
CA GLN A 2 18.01 2.44 0.16
C GLN A 2 17.91 1.77 1.55
N ASP A 3 16.86 1.01 1.83
CA ASP A 3 16.73 0.43 3.18
C ASP A 3 17.72 -0.70 3.44
N PHE A 4 18.03 -1.53 2.43
CA PHE A 4 18.79 -2.76 2.61
C PHE A 4 20.30 -2.59 2.34
N GLU A 5 20.67 -1.93 1.24
CA GLU A 5 22.07 -1.69 0.85
C GLU A 5 22.66 -0.47 1.56
N ASP A 6 21.88 0.60 1.75
CA ASP A 6 22.42 1.86 2.29
C ASP A 6 22.19 1.99 3.81
N LEU A 7 21.18 1.32 4.37
CA LEU A 7 20.78 1.46 5.79
C LEU A 7 20.77 0.13 6.57
N GLY A 8 21.02 -1.02 5.93
CA GLY A 8 21.09 -2.33 6.59
C GLY A 8 19.79 -2.81 7.26
N ARG A 9 18.62 -2.30 6.85
CA ARG A 9 17.31 -2.60 7.46
C ARG A 9 16.60 -3.73 6.73
N THR A 10 16.10 -4.69 7.51
CA THR A 10 15.22 -5.78 7.06
C THR A 10 13.91 -5.71 7.84
N TYR A 11 12.79 -5.49 7.15
CA TYR A 11 11.46 -5.37 7.77
C TYR A 11 10.65 -6.67 7.73
N PHE A 12 11.15 -7.70 7.05
CA PHE A 12 10.49 -9.00 6.90
C PHE A 12 11.39 -10.09 7.51
N PRO A 13 11.27 -10.38 8.82
CA PRO A 13 12.19 -11.28 9.52
C PRO A 13 12.15 -12.72 8.99
N ASN A 14 11.07 -13.11 8.31
CA ASN A 14 10.86 -14.45 7.76
C ASN A 14 11.01 -14.51 6.23
N THR A 15 11.47 -13.44 5.59
CA THR A 15 11.62 -13.40 4.13
C THR A 15 13.04 -13.00 3.79
N ASN A 16 13.77 -13.89 3.12
CA ASN A 16 15.10 -13.54 2.63
C ASN A 16 14.94 -12.53 1.49
N LEU A 17 15.03 -11.23 1.79
CA LEU A 17 14.92 -10.17 0.78
C LEU A 17 16.02 -10.25 -0.28
N MET A 18 17.16 -10.90 0.02
CA MET A 18 18.17 -11.26 -0.98
C MET A 18 17.59 -12.13 -2.09
N ASP A 19 16.62 -12.99 -1.75
CA ASP A 19 15.94 -13.93 -2.65
C ASP A 19 14.46 -13.60 -2.82
N LEU A 20 14.06 -12.32 -2.77
CA LEU A 20 12.70 -11.95 -3.21
C LEU A 20 12.53 -12.36 -4.68
N ASP A 21 11.90 -13.50 -4.84
CA ASP A 21 11.46 -14.11 -6.09
C ASP A 21 9.95 -13.86 -6.27
N GLU A 22 9.38 -14.35 -7.35
CA GLU A 22 7.96 -14.15 -7.63
C GLU A 22 7.06 -14.85 -6.61
N CYS A 23 7.45 -16.03 -6.12
CA CYS A 23 6.68 -16.80 -5.14
C CYS A 23 6.58 -16.06 -3.79
N SER A 24 7.72 -15.67 -3.23
CA SER A 24 7.79 -14.92 -1.97
C SER A 24 7.14 -13.54 -2.09
N LYS A 25 7.29 -12.85 -3.24
CA LYS A 25 6.56 -11.61 -3.53
C LYS A 25 5.06 -11.83 -3.42
N LEU A 26 4.50 -12.85 -4.08
CA LEU A 26 3.07 -13.10 -4.07
C LEU A 26 2.54 -13.45 -2.67
N MET A 27 3.30 -14.19 -1.87
CA MET A 27 2.94 -14.47 -0.48
C MET A 27 2.87 -13.18 0.35
N LEU A 28 3.87 -12.31 0.25
CA LEU A 28 3.88 -11.01 0.94
C LEU A 28 2.73 -10.10 0.49
N ILE A 29 2.47 -10.04 -0.82
CA ILE A 29 1.33 -9.25 -1.34
C ILE A 29 0.03 -9.75 -0.74
N LYS A 30 -0.18 -11.07 -0.67
CA LYS A 30 -1.39 -11.66 -0.09
C LYS A 30 -1.55 -11.36 1.40
N GLU A 31 -0.48 -11.45 2.18
CA GLU A 31 -0.48 -11.09 3.60
C GLU A 31 -0.86 -9.61 3.78
N ILE A 32 -0.23 -8.72 3.03
CA ILE A 32 -0.53 -7.27 3.08
C ILE A 32 -1.97 -6.99 2.63
N GLU A 33 -2.49 -7.71 1.63
CA GLU A 33 -3.89 -7.58 1.19
C GLU A 33 -4.87 -7.94 2.31
N MET A 34 -4.60 -9.00 3.07
CA MET A 34 -5.40 -9.37 4.24
C MET A 34 -5.37 -8.28 5.32
N ASP A 35 -4.21 -7.66 5.56
CA ASP A 35 -4.09 -6.52 6.47
C ASP A 35 -4.91 -5.31 5.99
N PHE A 36 -4.93 -5.04 4.67
CA PHE A 36 -5.78 -3.99 4.09
C PHE A 36 -7.29 -4.30 4.23
N GLU A 37 -7.70 -5.56 4.28
CA GLU A 37 -9.09 -5.91 4.55
C GLU A 37 -9.45 -5.64 6.00
N GLN A 38 -8.59 -6.03 6.94
CA GLN A 38 -8.79 -5.77 8.36
C GLN A 38 -8.74 -4.26 8.68
N ALA A 39 -7.77 -3.54 8.12
CA ALA A 39 -7.61 -2.11 8.32
C ALA A 39 -8.83 -1.32 7.84
N TYR A 40 -9.50 -1.77 6.77
CA TYR A 40 -10.72 -1.12 6.30
C TYR A 40 -11.81 -1.13 7.36
N ASN A 41 -12.03 -2.26 8.03
CA ASN A 41 -13.00 -2.36 9.12
C ASN A 41 -12.65 -1.41 10.28
N GLY A 42 -11.37 -1.26 10.62
CA GLY A 42 -10.91 -0.29 11.61
C GLY A 42 -11.16 1.15 11.21
N ILE A 43 -10.96 1.49 9.93
CA ILE A 43 -11.22 2.84 9.40
C ILE A 43 -12.69 3.23 9.55
N LEU A 44 -13.61 2.30 9.28
CA LEU A 44 -15.05 2.55 9.42
C LEU A 44 -15.46 2.92 10.86
N GLN A 45 -14.70 2.47 11.85
CA GLN A 45 -14.94 2.73 13.27
C GLN A 45 -14.29 4.04 13.76
N LEU A 46 -13.52 4.74 12.93
CA LEU A 46 -12.88 6.00 13.32
C LEU A 46 -13.91 7.13 13.48
N PRO A 47 -13.63 8.11 14.37
CA PRO A 47 -14.34 9.38 14.41
C PRO A 47 -14.33 10.07 13.03
N MET A 48 -15.41 10.78 12.70
CA MET A 48 -15.59 11.43 11.38
C MET A 48 -14.42 12.33 11.00
N ASP A 49 -13.90 13.10 11.97
CA ASP A 49 -12.81 14.06 11.75
C ASP A 49 -11.50 13.40 11.27
N ALA A 50 -11.27 12.14 11.65
CA ALA A 50 -10.08 11.39 11.27
C ALA A 50 -10.31 10.41 10.10
N ARG A 51 -11.55 9.91 9.95
CA ARG A 51 -11.89 8.83 9.01
C ARG A 51 -11.49 9.17 7.57
N PHE A 52 -11.78 10.39 7.12
CA PHE A 52 -11.51 10.79 5.74
C PHE A 52 -10.02 10.75 5.41
N GLY A 53 -9.17 11.36 6.24
CA GLY A 53 -7.72 11.41 6.02
C GLY A 53 -7.11 10.00 5.97
N VAL A 54 -7.50 9.14 6.93
CA VAL A 54 -7.02 7.75 6.98
C VAL A 54 -7.53 6.95 5.78
N PHE A 55 -8.79 7.14 5.37
CA PHE A 55 -9.34 6.48 4.19
C PHE A 55 -8.64 6.89 2.88
N VAL A 56 -8.25 8.17 2.74
CA VAL A 56 -7.46 8.63 1.58
C VAL A 56 -6.08 7.95 1.57
N ALA A 57 -5.40 7.88 2.72
CA ALA A 57 -4.12 7.18 2.84
C ALA A 57 -4.27 5.70 2.50
N TYR A 58 -5.27 5.02 3.05
CA TYR A 58 -5.63 3.64 2.73
C TYR A 58 -5.77 3.41 1.22
N ARG A 59 -6.56 4.26 0.54
CA ARG A 59 -6.78 4.19 -0.90
C ARG A 59 -5.49 4.40 -1.69
N TYR A 60 -4.64 5.32 -1.26
CA TYR A 60 -3.33 5.56 -1.87
C TYR A 60 -2.43 4.33 -1.73
N TYR A 61 -2.24 3.79 -0.53
CA TYR A 61 -1.35 2.65 -0.33
C TYR A 61 -1.89 1.37 -0.98
N LYS A 62 -3.21 1.15 -1.02
CA LYS A 62 -3.81 0.04 -1.78
C LYS A 62 -3.51 0.15 -3.29
N GLN A 63 -3.54 1.36 -3.85
CA GLN A 63 -3.14 1.59 -5.24
C GLN A 63 -1.63 1.37 -5.46
N LEU A 64 -0.79 1.70 -4.47
CA LEU A 64 0.64 1.42 -4.52
C LEU A 64 0.91 -0.08 -4.49
N LEU A 65 0.27 -0.82 -3.58
CA LEU A 65 0.36 -2.28 -3.49
C LEU A 65 0.00 -2.93 -4.82
N LYS A 66 -1.10 -2.49 -5.45
CA LYS A 66 -1.47 -2.96 -6.79
C LYS A 66 -0.37 -2.74 -7.83
N LYS A 67 0.34 -1.60 -7.79
CA LYS A 67 1.49 -1.40 -8.71
C LYS A 67 2.64 -2.33 -8.38
N ILE A 68 2.95 -2.53 -7.10
CA ILE A 68 4.02 -3.43 -6.65
C ILE A 68 3.71 -4.87 -7.06
N ALA A 69 2.48 -5.35 -6.85
CA ALA A 69 2.05 -6.69 -7.26
C ALA A 69 2.24 -6.96 -8.75
N ASN A 70 2.00 -5.94 -9.59
CA ASN A 70 2.20 -6.01 -11.05
C ASN A 70 3.64 -5.72 -11.51
N THR A 71 4.56 -5.44 -10.59
CA THR A 71 5.97 -5.20 -10.91
C THR A 71 6.76 -6.50 -10.66
N PRO A 72 7.67 -6.90 -11.57
CA PRO A 72 8.56 -8.04 -11.33
C PRO A 72 9.37 -7.87 -10.04
N ALA A 73 9.59 -8.96 -9.29
CA ALA A 73 10.32 -8.95 -8.02
C ALA A 73 11.72 -8.34 -8.15
N ILE A 74 12.39 -8.61 -9.28
CA ILE A 74 13.71 -8.04 -9.59
C ILE A 74 13.68 -6.52 -9.76
N GLU A 75 12.61 -5.97 -10.32
CA GLU A 75 12.46 -4.51 -10.48
C GLU A 75 12.13 -3.83 -9.15
N ILE A 76 11.40 -4.49 -8.25
CA ILE A 76 11.07 -3.96 -6.92
C ILE A 76 12.34 -3.66 -6.11
N LYS A 77 13.37 -4.51 -6.21
CA LYS A 77 14.66 -4.30 -5.51
C LYS A 77 15.42 -3.07 -6.03
N ASN A 78 15.34 -2.85 -7.34
CA ASN A 78 16.19 -1.92 -8.08
C ASN A 78 15.55 -0.55 -8.32
N LYS A 79 14.22 -0.46 -8.26
CA LYS A 79 13.49 0.76 -8.63
C LYS A 79 12.44 1.13 -7.59
N ARG A 80 12.40 2.42 -7.25
CA ARG A 80 11.35 2.95 -6.40
C ARG A 80 10.03 3.07 -7.16
N ILE A 81 9.05 2.25 -6.78
CA ILE A 81 7.70 2.27 -7.33
C ILE A 81 6.89 3.39 -6.65
N ARG A 82 6.18 4.18 -7.45
CA ARG A 82 5.38 5.31 -6.97
C ARG A 82 4.05 5.38 -7.72
N VAL A 83 3.05 5.98 -7.08
CA VAL A 83 1.80 6.39 -7.72
C VAL A 83 1.97 7.82 -8.24
N ASN A 84 1.58 8.06 -9.48
CA ASN A 84 1.70 9.37 -10.13
C ASN A 84 0.74 10.39 -9.48
N ASN A 85 1.10 11.67 -9.49
CA ASN A 85 0.34 12.72 -8.79
C ASN A 85 -1.10 12.85 -9.29
N TYR A 86 -1.35 12.75 -10.60
CA TYR A 86 -2.73 12.77 -11.13
C TYR A 86 -3.60 11.66 -10.53
N LYS A 87 -3.03 10.46 -10.32
CA LYS A 87 -3.76 9.34 -9.73
C LYS A 87 -4.02 9.56 -8.25
N LYS A 88 -3.09 10.22 -7.52
CA LYS A 88 -3.33 10.64 -6.13
C LYS A 88 -4.49 11.64 -6.06
N MET A 89 -4.54 12.61 -6.98
CA MET A 89 -5.64 13.57 -7.07
C MET A 89 -6.97 12.88 -7.39
N GLU A 90 -7.00 11.94 -8.34
CA GLU A 90 -8.19 11.14 -8.65
C GLU A 90 -8.68 10.33 -7.43
N LEU A 91 -7.76 9.73 -6.66
CA LEU A 91 -8.11 9.00 -5.46
C LEU A 91 -8.70 9.93 -4.39
N LEU A 92 -8.10 11.10 -4.19
CA LEU A 92 -8.57 12.11 -3.25
C LEU A 92 -9.98 12.59 -3.60
N THR A 93 -10.22 12.99 -4.85
CA THR A 93 -11.52 13.51 -5.29
C THR A 93 -12.62 12.45 -5.18
N ARG A 94 -12.33 11.20 -5.58
CA ARG A 94 -13.30 10.09 -5.44
C ARG A 94 -13.61 9.77 -3.97
N SER A 95 -12.61 9.80 -3.09
CA SER A 95 -12.82 9.62 -1.65
C SER A 95 -13.65 10.77 -1.07
N PHE A 96 -13.40 12.01 -1.51
CA PHE A 96 -14.11 13.19 -1.03
C PHE A 96 -15.60 13.13 -1.40
N VAL A 97 -15.94 12.76 -2.63
CA VAL A 97 -17.33 12.57 -3.05
C VAL A 97 -18.04 11.51 -2.20
N LYS A 98 -17.38 10.37 -1.94
CA LYS A 98 -17.97 9.33 -1.06
C LYS A 98 -18.21 9.83 0.36
N TYR A 99 -17.24 10.56 0.92
CA TYR A 99 -17.36 11.15 2.25
C TYR A 99 -18.53 12.13 2.32
N GLN A 100 -18.64 13.05 1.36
CA GLN A 100 -19.71 14.05 1.32
C GLN A 100 -21.11 13.45 1.18
N LEU A 101 -21.21 12.28 0.54
CA LEU A 101 -22.47 11.55 0.37
C LEU A 101 -22.78 10.58 1.54
N ASN A 102 -21.99 10.58 2.62
CA ASN A 102 -22.07 9.61 3.72
C ASN A 102 -22.05 8.14 3.25
N LEU A 103 -21.30 7.85 2.19
CA LEU A 103 -21.12 6.51 1.62
C LEU A 103 -19.85 5.81 2.15
N LEU A 104 -19.32 6.29 3.30
CA LEU A 104 -18.17 5.76 4.01
C LEU A 104 -18.57 5.22 5.39
#